data_AF-A0A920BKM4-F1
#
_entry.id   AF-A0A920BKM4-F1
#
_cell.length_a   1.000
_cell.length_b   1.000
_cell.length_c   1.000
_cell.angle_alpha   90.00
_cell.angle_beta   90.00
_cell.angle_gamma   90.00
#
_symmetry.space_group_name_H-M   'P 1'
#
loop_
_entity.id
_entity.type
_entity.pdbx_description
1 polymer ?
#
loop_
_entity_poly.entity_id
_entity_poly.type
_entity_poly.pdbx_seq_one_letter_code
_entity_poly.pdbx_strand_id
1 'polypeptide(L)'
;MSTTFSQLGVPQWVSEALARQGITEPFQIQKITIKEGLDGDDICGRAPTGSGKTLAFGIPLVVRTKAAKPRKPQSLILAPTRELADQICKEHKP
;
A
#
# COMPACT_ATOMS: atom_id res chain seq x y z
N MET A 1 -5.19 -17.92 -13.92
CA MET A 1 -3.93 -17.82 -13.15
C MET A 1 -4.07 -16.68 -12.17
N SER A 2 -3.60 -16.86 -10.94
CA SER A 2 -3.63 -15.82 -9.91
C SER A 2 -2.61 -14.72 -10.24
N THR A 3 -3.01 -13.45 -10.13
CA THR A 3 -2.13 -12.29 -10.34
C THR A 3 -1.23 -12.13 -9.12
N THR A 4 0.08 -11.95 -9.27
CA THR A 4 0.99 -11.68 -8.13
C THR A 4 1.27 -10.20 -7.97
N PHE A 5 1.75 -9.77 -6.80
CA PHE A 5 2.19 -8.39 -6.58
C PHE A 5 3.30 -7.96 -7.56
N SER A 6 4.26 -8.85 -7.85
CA SER A 6 5.33 -8.54 -8.80
C SER A 6 4.81 -8.28 -10.22
N GLN A 7 3.74 -8.97 -10.64
CA GLN A 7 3.07 -8.70 -11.93
C GLN A 7 2.39 -7.32 -11.98
N LEU A 8 2.06 -6.74 -10.82
CA LEU A 8 1.53 -5.37 -10.72
C LEU A 8 2.64 -4.30 -10.69
N GLY A 9 3.91 -4.69 -10.82
CA GLY A 9 5.06 -3.77 -10.78
C GLY A 9 5.59 -3.51 -9.36
N VAL A 10 5.11 -4.23 -8.34
CA VAL A 10 5.60 -4.08 -6.97
C VAL A 10 7.05 -4.57 -6.87
N PRO A 11 7.97 -3.76 -6.30
CA PRO A 11 9.36 -4.17 -6.13
C PRO A 11 9.50 -5.48 -5.32
N GLN A 12 10.54 -6.25 -5.64
CA GLN A 12 10.80 -7.55 -5.02
C GLN A 12 10.86 -7.46 -3.49
N TRP A 13 11.54 -6.46 -2.93
CA TRP A 13 11.68 -6.30 -1.48
C TRP A 13 10.35 -6.10 -0.75
N VAL A 14 9.36 -5.45 -1.38
CA VAL A 14 8.00 -5.31 -0.84
C VAL A 14 7.26 -6.64 -0.98
N SER A 15 7.35 -7.27 -2.16
CA SER A 15 6.67 -8.55 -2.43
C SER A 15 7.14 -9.64 -1.47
N GLU A 16 8.44 -9.70 -1.17
CA GLU A 16 9.00 -10.62 -0.16
C GLU A 16 8.55 -10.29 1.26
N ALA A 17 8.45 -9.00 1.62
CA ALA A 17 7.93 -8.59 2.92
C ALA A 17 6.47 -9.03 3.10
N LEU A 18 5.64 -8.84 2.07
CA LEU A 18 4.25 -9.31 2.05
C LEU A 18 4.17 -10.84 2.13
N ALA A 19 5.01 -11.56 1.36
CA ALA A 19 5.03 -13.02 1.38
C ALA A 19 5.42 -13.59 2.77
N ARG A 20 6.34 -12.94 3.49
CA ARG A 20 6.67 -13.30 4.89
C ARG A 20 5.49 -13.16 5.85
N GLN A 21 4.52 -12.29 5.51
CA GLN A 21 3.26 -12.12 6.24
C GLN A 21 2.13 -13.03 5.71
N GLY A 22 2.41 -13.92 4.76
CA GLY A 22 1.41 -14.77 4.12
C GLY A 22 0.54 -14.07 3.07
N ILE A 23 0.91 -12.85 2.68
CA ILE A 23 0.17 -12.04 1.70
C ILE A 23 0.82 -12.24 0.32
N THR A 24 0.33 -13.22 -0.43
CA THR A 24 0.90 -13.61 -1.73
C THR A 24 0.04 -13.19 -2.92
N GLU A 25 -1.26 -13.03 -2.70
CA GLU A 25 -2.22 -12.67 -3.74
C GLU A 25 -2.88 -11.32 -3.43
N PRO A 26 -2.89 -10.36 -4.38
CA PRO A 26 -3.55 -9.09 -4.22
C PRO A 26 -5.07 -9.23 -4.32
N PHE A 27 -5.79 -8.43 -3.53
CA PHE A 27 -7.23 -8.27 -3.66
C PHE A 27 -7.60 -7.42 -4.89
N GLN A 28 -8.88 -7.45 -5.28
CA GLN A 28 -9.32 -6.79 -6.50
C GLN A 28 -9.03 -5.28 -6.52
N ILE A 29 -9.24 -4.58 -5.41
CA ILE A 29 -8.92 -3.15 -5.33
C ILE A 29 -7.41 -2.90 -5.53
N GLN A 30 -6.55 -3.79 -5.04
CA GLN A 30 -5.10 -3.68 -5.21
C GLN A 30 -4.68 -3.93 -6.67
N LYS A 31 -5.31 -4.91 -7.34
CA LYS A 31 -5.06 -5.22 -8.76
C LYS A 31 -5.34 -4.03 -9.69
N ILE A 32 -6.36 -3.24 -9.38
CA ILE A 32 -6.82 -2.13 -10.23
C ILE A 32 -6.28 -0.75 -9.81
N THR A 33 -5.44 -0.68 -8.76
CA THR A 33 -4.88 0.61 -8.29
C THR A 33 -3.38 0.61 -8.06
N ILE A 34 -2.75 -0.54 -7.82
CA ILE A 34 -1.32 -0.56 -7.45
C ILE A 34 -0.47 -0.01 -8.59
N LYS A 35 -0.75 -0.42 -9.84
CA LYS A 35 0.07 0.02 -10.97
C LYS A 35 -0.02 1.53 -11.17
N GLU A 36 -1.24 2.06 -11.21
CA GLU A 36 -1.54 3.48 -11.33
C GLU A 36 -0.90 4.27 -10.18
N GLY A 37 -0.94 3.72 -8.96
CA GLY A 37 -0.34 4.36 -7.79
C GLY A 37 1.19 4.37 -7.84
N LEU A 38 1.79 3.32 -8.41
CA LEU A 38 3.24 3.27 -8.65
C LEU A 38 3.67 4.25 -9.74
N ASP A 39 2.87 4.40 -10.79
CA ASP A 39 3.08 5.37 -11.88
C ASP A 39 2.90 6.82 -11.36
N GLY A 40 2.04 7.01 -10.36
CA GLY A 40 1.87 8.27 -9.63
C GLY A 40 0.62 9.03 -9.94
N ASP A 41 -0.35 8.34 -10.52
CA ASP A 41 -1.64 8.90 -10.86
C ASP A 41 -2.47 9.12 -9.59
N ASP A 42 -3.36 10.12 -9.67
CA ASP A 42 -4.37 10.35 -8.63
C ASP A 42 -5.49 9.31 -8.76
N ILE A 43 -5.84 8.66 -7.64
CA ILE A 43 -6.77 7.53 -7.62
C ILE A 43 -7.92 7.78 -6.66
N CYS A 44 -9.14 7.57 -7.14
CA CYS A 44 -10.33 7.48 -6.30
C CYS A 44 -10.78 6.02 -6.19
N GLY A 45 -10.52 5.39 -5.04
CA GLY A 45 -10.88 4.00 -4.78
C GLY A 45 -12.15 3.86 -3.94
N ARG A 46 -13.11 3.05 -4.41
CA ARG A 46 -14.28 2.63 -3.62
C ARG A 46 -14.31 1.11 -3.48
N ALA A 47 -14.18 0.62 -2.25
CA ALA A 47 -14.30 -0.80 -1.94
C ALA A 47 -14.83 -1.00 -0.51
N PRO A 48 -15.49 -2.13 -0.20
CA PRO A 48 -15.97 -2.42 1.14
C PRO A 48 -14.82 -2.59 2.16
N THR A 49 -15.14 -2.56 3.45
CA THR A 49 -14.19 -2.88 4.52
C THR A 49 -13.69 -4.31 4.36
N GLY A 50 -12.41 -4.56 4.68
CA GLY A 50 -11.78 -5.86 4.49
C GLY A 50 -11.26 -6.13 3.07
N SER A 51 -11.51 -5.25 2.09
CA SER A 51 -10.99 -5.41 0.72
C SER A 51 -9.49 -5.10 0.55
N GLY A 52 -8.73 -4.91 1.63
CA GLY A 52 -7.28 -4.61 1.59
C GLY A 52 -6.93 -3.25 0.99
N LYS A 53 -7.79 -2.26 1.18
CA LYS A 53 -7.54 -0.86 0.74
C LYS A 53 -6.25 -0.29 1.33
N THR A 54 -5.88 -0.68 2.56
CA THR A 54 -4.68 -0.16 3.22
C THR A 54 -3.43 -0.43 2.41
N LEU A 55 -3.18 -1.68 2.01
CA LEU A 55 -2.06 -2.02 1.13
C LEU A 55 -2.22 -1.45 -0.29
N ALA A 56 -3.46 -1.23 -0.76
CA ALA A 56 -3.71 -0.67 -2.08
C ALA A 56 -3.14 0.75 -2.24
N PHE A 57 -3.21 1.60 -1.21
CA PHE A 57 -2.51 2.90 -1.19
C PHE A 57 -1.12 2.83 -0.52
N GLY A 58 -0.93 1.90 0.42
CA GLY A 58 0.27 1.77 1.22
C GLY A 58 1.48 1.33 0.42
N ILE A 59 1.32 0.32 -0.44
CA ILE A 59 2.40 -0.18 -1.31
C ILE A 59 2.95 0.94 -2.21
N PRO A 60 2.15 1.63 -3.05
CA PRO A 60 2.69 2.70 -3.87
C PRO A 60 3.26 3.86 -3.05
N LEU A 61 2.66 4.18 -1.90
CA LEU A 61 3.20 5.19 -0.99
C LEU A 61 4.60 4.83 -0.51
N VAL A 62 4.82 3.62 0.05
CA VAL A 62 6.14 3.23 0.57
C VAL A 62 7.17 3.14 -0.57
N VAL A 63 6.80 2.58 -1.73
CA VAL A 63 7.71 2.44 -2.87
C VAL A 63 8.18 3.80 -3.41
N ARG A 64 7.30 4.80 -3.43
CA ARG A 64 7.62 6.15 -3.95
C ARG A 64 8.21 7.08 -2.90
N THR A 65 8.06 6.74 -1.61
CA THR A 65 8.55 7.57 -0.50
C THR A 65 10.08 7.53 -0.46
N LYS A 66 10.70 8.70 -0.55
CA LYS A 66 12.15 8.86 -0.35
C LYS A 66 12.47 8.96 1.15
N ALA A 67 13.73 8.71 1.50
CA ALA A 67 14.22 8.94 2.86
C ALA A 67 13.90 10.38 3.31
N ALA A 68 13.17 10.52 4.41
CA ALA A 68 12.79 11.80 4.96
C ALA A 68 13.97 12.48 5.68
N LYS A 69 13.97 13.81 5.69
CA LYS A 69 14.86 14.61 6.54
C LYS A 69 14.12 14.98 7.84
N PRO A 70 14.82 15.28 8.95
CA PRO A 70 14.19 15.74 10.18
C PRO A 70 13.21 16.89 9.90
N ARG A 71 11.98 16.77 10.43
CA ARG A 71 10.88 17.73 10.26
C ARG A 71 10.45 17.97 8.81
N LYS A 72 10.75 17.07 7.88
CA LYS A 72 10.36 17.13 6.46
C LYS A 72 9.76 15.79 6.00
N PRO A 73 8.53 15.46 6.43
CA PRO A 73 7.85 14.24 5.97
C PRO A 73 7.71 14.26 4.44
N GLN A 74 7.74 13.07 3.83
CA GLN A 74 7.65 12.91 2.36
C GLN A 74 6.27 12.41 1.91
N SER A 75 5.52 11.78 2.81
CA SER A 75 4.22 11.18 2.54
C SER A 75 3.31 11.33 3.76
N LEU A 76 2.01 11.42 3.52
CA LEU A 76 0.99 11.62 4.55
C LEU A 76 -0.23 10.75 4.26
N ILE A 77 -0.69 10.01 5.27
CA ILE A 77 -1.98 9.32 5.26
C ILE A 77 -2.87 10.03 6.28
N LEU A 78 -4.06 10.43 5.85
CA LEU A 78 -5.08 11.01 6.72
C LEU A 78 -6.13 9.96 7.06
N ALA A 79 -6.52 9.87 8.33
CA ALA A 79 -7.58 8.99 8.80
C ALA A 79 -8.60 9.80 9.63
N PRO A 80 -9.89 9.45 9.57
CA PRO A 80 -10.95 10.17 10.28
C PRO A 80 -10.94 9.97 11.80
N THR A 81 -10.31 8.90 12.30
CA THR A 81 -10.25 8.60 13.74
C THR A 81 -8.85 8.17 14.16
N ARG A 82 -8.54 8.33 15.45
CA ARG A 82 -7.25 7.96 16.04
C ARG A 82 -7.02 6.46 15.96
N GLU A 83 -8.05 5.68 16.23
CA GLU A 83 -8.02 4.23 16.25
C GLU A 83 -7.70 3.68 14.84
N LEU A 84 -8.28 4.29 13.81
CA LEU A 84 -7.99 3.93 12.42
C LEU A 84 -6.57 4.34 12.02
N ALA A 85 -6.09 5.52 12.45
CA ALA A 85 -4.70 5.91 12.24
C ALA A 85 -3.72 4.91 12.88
N ASP A 86 -4.01 4.46 14.11
CA ASP A 86 -3.20 3.47 14.81
C ASP A 86 -3.22 2.10 14.11
N GLN A 87 -4.37 1.69 13.57
CA GLN A 87 -4.48 0.46 12.77
C GLN A 87 -3.64 0.54 11.49
N ILE A 88 -3.77 1.63 10.73
CA ILE A 88 -2.98 1.85 9.50
C ILE A 88 -1.48 1.87 9.83
N CYS A 89 -1.09 2.54 10.93
CA CYS A 89 0.29 2.60 11.38
C CYS A 89 0.86 1.20 11.67
N LYS A 90 0.11 0.35 12.38
CA LYS A 90 0.52 -1.04 12.66
C LYS A 90 0.75 -1.85 11.38
N GLU A 91 -0.09 -1.66 10.36
CA GLU A 91 0.02 -2.37 9.07
C GLU A 91 1.27 -1.96 8.28
N HIS A 92 1.85 -0.79 8.55
CA HIS A 92 3.07 -0.28 7.89
C HIS A 92 4.33 -0.40 8.75
N LYS A 93 4.24 -0.99 9.95
CA LYS A 93 5.43 -1.24 10.76
C LYS A 93 6.25 -2.40 10.16
N PRO A 94 7.59 -2.27 10.14
CA PRO A 94 8.48 -3.34 9.68
C PRO A 94 8.38 -4.60 10.54
#